data_AF-A0A1U7ACU7-F1
#
_entry.id   AF-A0A1U7ACU7-F1
#
_cell.length_a   1.000
_cell.length_b   1.000
_cell.length_c   1.000
_cell.angle_alpha   90.00
_cell.angle_beta   90.00
_cell.angle_gamma   90.00
#
_symmetry.space_group_name_H-M   'P 1'
#
loop_
_entity.id
_entity.type
_entity.pdbx_description
1 polymer ?
#
loop_
_entity_poly.entity_id
_entity_poly.type
_entity_poly.pdbx_seq_one_letter_code
_entity_poly.pdbx_strand_id
1 'polypeptide(L)'
;KAQEEIVGVAKQYGVKLTMFHGRGGTVGRGGGPTHLAILSQPPETVHGSLRVTVQGEVIEHSFGEEHLCFRTLQRFTAATLEHGMNPPVSPKPEWRALLDDMATVATEEYRSIVFQEPRFVEYFRSATPETEYGRMNIGSRPSKRKAGGGIESLRAIPWIFAWTQTRFHLPVWLGFGAAFRHAMDKPGGLATLREMYDEWPFFRVTIDLLEMVFAKGDPGIAALYDKLLVPQDLWPFGEQLRANYAETESLVLKVAGHEDLLESDPYLRQ
;
A
#
# COMPACT_ATOMS: atom_id res chain seq x y z
N LYS A 1 0.90 -1.67 -16.05
CA LYS A 1 1.86 -2.46 -16.84
C LYS A 1 1.43 -3.92 -16.99
N ALA A 2 1.68 -4.81 -16.04
CA ALA A 2 1.33 -6.24 -16.21
C ALA A 2 -0.13 -6.49 -16.62
N GLN A 3 -1.10 -5.83 -15.97
CA GLN A 3 -2.51 -5.94 -16.35
C GLN A 3 -2.79 -5.41 -17.77
N GLU A 4 -2.16 -4.31 -18.18
CA GLU A 4 -2.30 -3.72 -19.52
C GLU A 4 -1.77 -4.66 -20.60
N GLU A 5 -0.60 -5.26 -20.36
CA GLU A 5 0.04 -6.21 -21.28
C GLU A 5 -0.76 -7.51 -21.41
N ILE A 6 -1.24 -8.07 -20.30
CA ILE A 6 -2.05 -9.29 -20.31
C ILE A 6 -3.38 -9.05 -21.03
N VAL A 7 -4.01 -7.87 -20.86
CA VAL A 7 -5.21 -7.49 -21.64
C VAL A 7 -4.89 -7.41 -23.13
N GLY A 8 -3.76 -6.80 -23.49
CA GLY A 8 -3.29 -6.73 -24.87
C GLY A 8 -3.17 -8.11 -25.51
N VAL A 9 -2.55 -9.06 -24.82
CA VAL A 9 -2.44 -10.46 -25.27
C VAL A 9 -3.81 -11.14 -25.32
N ALA A 10 -4.63 -11.04 -24.28
CA ALA A 10 -5.94 -11.69 -24.23
C ALA A 10 -6.83 -11.28 -25.41
N LYS A 11 -6.80 -10.00 -25.80
CA LYS A 11 -7.49 -9.47 -26.97
C LYS A 11 -7.01 -10.08 -28.29
N GLN A 12 -5.70 -10.21 -28.47
CA GLN A 12 -5.12 -10.82 -29.67
C GLN A 12 -5.65 -12.25 -29.91
N TYR A 13 -5.95 -12.97 -28.83
CA TYR A 13 -6.43 -14.35 -28.88
C TYR A 13 -7.95 -14.49 -28.65
N GLY A 14 -8.71 -13.39 -28.56
CA GLY A 14 -10.16 -13.44 -28.33
C GLY A 14 -10.57 -14.05 -26.98
N VAL A 15 -9.71 -13.99 -25.97
CA VAL A 15 -9.94 -14.56 -24.64
C VAL A 15 -10.59 -13.52 -23.72
N LYS A 16 -11.75 -13.86 -23.14
CA LYS A 16 -12.35 -13.05 -22.07
C LYS A 16 -11.57 -13.24 -20.76
N LEU A 17 -10.77 -12.25 -20.41
CA LEU A 17 -9.98 -12.24 -19.19
C LEU A 17 -10.83 -11.83 -17.97
N THR A 18 -10.49 -12.34 -16.79
CA THR A 18 -11.02 -11.86 -15.50
C THR A 18 -9.88 -11.75 -14.51
N MET A 19 -9.60 -10.54 -14.04
CA MET A 19 -8.60 -10.30 -13.02
C MET A 19 -9.15 -10.69 -11.65
N PHE A 20 -8.39 -11.50 -10.91
CA PHE A 20 -8.69 -11.78 -9.51
C PHE A 20 -7.77 -10.96 -8.60
N HIS A 21 -8.34 -9.94 -7.95
CA HIS A 21 -7.62 -9.06 -7.03
C HIS A 21 -7.46 -9.75 -5.66
N GLY A 22 -6.21 -9.98 -5.28
CA GLY A 22 -5.83 -10.53 -3.98
C GLY A 22 -5.96 -9.52 -2.83
N ARG A 23 -5.43 -9.89 -1.67
CA ARG A 23 -5.42 -9.07 -0.44
C ARG A 23 -4.45 -7.89 -0.55
N GLY A 24 -4.73 -6.82 0.22
CA GLY A 24 -3.80 -5.71 0.45
C GLY A 24 -3.78 -4.61 -0.62
N GLY A 25 -4.47 -4.80 -1.75
CA GLY A 25 -4.63 -3.74 -2.75
C GLY A 25 -5.70 -2.71 -2.36
N THR A 26 -5.67 -1.55 -3.02
CA THR A 26 -6.67 -0.46 -2.88
C THR A 26 -8.10 -0.95 -3.08
N VAL A 27 -8.31 -1.92 -3.98
CA VAL A 27 -9.63 -2.52 -4.27
C VAL A 27 -10.16 -3.40 -3.12
N GLY A 28 -9.28 -4.02 -2.33
CA GLY A 28 -9.66 -5.03 -1.32
C GLY A 28 -9.75 -4.51 0.12
N ARG A 29 -9.32 -3.26 0.37
CA ARG A 29 -9.12 -2.75 1.74
C ARG A 29 -10.32 -2.09 2.39
N GLY A 30 -11.46 -1.94 1.72
CA GLY A 30 -12.75 -1.53 2.31
C GLY A 30 -12.81 -0.18 3.06
N GLY A 31 -11.68 0.47 3.30
CA GLY A 31 -11.51 1.70 4.09
C GLY A 31 -10.68 2.78 3.37
N GLY A 32 -10.31 2.56 2.10
CA GLY A 32 -10.14 3.65 1.14
C GLY A 32 -11.31 3.60 0.15
N PRO A 33 -11.49 4.60 -0.73
CA PRO A 33 -12.62 4.63 -1.66
C PRO A 33 -12.50 3.51 -2.71
N THR A 34 -12.95 2.30 -2.36
CA THR A 34 -12.96 1.10 -3.22
C THR A 34 -13.64 1.37 -4.56
N HIS A 35 -14.61 2.29 -4.58
CA HIS A 35 -15.23 2.78 -5.80
C HIS A 35 -14.17 3.38 -6.75
N LEU A 36 -13.41 4.37 -6.30
CA LEU A 36 -12.36 5.01 -7.10
C LEU A 36 -11.24 4.04 -7.46
N ALA A 37 -10.89 3.10 -6.58
CA ALA A 37 -9.89 2.07 -6.86
C ALA A 37 -10.28 1.10 -8.00
N ILE A 38 -11.58 0.85 -8.19
CA ILE A 38 -12.08 0.08 -9.34
C ILE A 38 -12.04 0.95 -10.59
N LEU A 39 -12.50 2.21 -10.50
CA LEU A 39 -12.44 3.16 -11.62
C LEU A 39 -11.00 3.46 -12.08
N SER A 40 -10.02 3.31 -11.20
CA SER A 40 -8.61 3.53 -11.51
C SER A 40 -7.91 2.34 -12.16
N GLN A 41 -8.59 1.19 -12.33
CA GLN A 41 -7.97 0.04 -13.01
C GLN A 41 -7.64 0.41 -14.45
N PRO A 42 -6.59 -0.17 -15.07
CA PRO A 42 -6.28 0.14 -16.46
C PRO A 42 -7.49 -0.12 -17.38
N PRO A 43 -7.64 0.64 -18.48
CA PRO A 43 -8.73 0.43 -19.42
C PRO A 43 -8.84 -1.04 -19.82
N GLU A 44 -10.07 -1.54 -19.97
CA GLU A 44 -10.32 -2.88 -20.54
C GLU A 44 -9.82 -4.06 -19.68
N THR A 45 -9.55 -3.83 -18.39
CA THR A 45 -9.17 -4.89 -17.45
C THR A 45 -10.35 -5.52 -16.72
N VAL A 46 -11.49 -4.82 -16.61
CA VAL A 46 -12.67 -5.28 -15.85
C VAL A 46 -13.72 -5.92 -16.76
N HIS A 47 -14.15 -5.25 -17.84
CA HIS A 47 -15.12 -5.77 -18.83
C HIS A 47 -16.34 -6.50 -18.22
N GLY A 48 -16.94 -5.89 -17.18
CA GLY A 48 -18.12 -6.43 -16.49
C GLY A 48 -17.88 -7.70 -15.66
N SER A 49 -16.62 -8.09 -15.44
CA SER A 49 -16.24 -9.26 -14.64
C SER A 49 -15.19 -8.89 -13.60
N LEU A 50 -15.67 -8.60 -12.38
CA LEU A 50 -14.82 -8.24 -11.25
C LEU A 50 -14.78 -9.39 -10.24
N ARG A 51 -13.58 -9.81 -9.85
CA ARG A 51 -13.37 -10.73 -8.73
C ARG A 51 -12.39 -10.12 -7.73
N VAL A 52 -12.83 -9.88 -6.51
CA VAL A 52 -12.06 -9.21 -5.45
C VAL A 52 -12.11 -10.04 -4.17
N THR A 53 -10.98 -10.08 -3.47
CA THR A 53 -10.90 -10.66 -2.12
C THR A 53 -11.42 -9.64 -1.09
N VAL A 54 -12.49 -9.98 -0.37
CA VAL A 54 -12.85 -9.29 0.88
C VAL A 54 -11.95 -9.83 1.99
N GLN A 55 -11.17 -8.96 2.63
CA GLN A 55 -10.30 -9.39 3.72
C GLN A 55 -11.11 -9.57 5.02
N GLY A 56 -10.69 -10.50 5.88
CA GLY A 56 -11.40 -10.80 7.13
C GLY A 56 -11.46 -9.58 8.06
N GLU A 57 -10.40 -8.76 8.07
CA GLU A 57 -10.31 -7.53 8.87
C GLU A 57 -11.28 -6.42 8.42
N VAL A 58 -11.92 -6.54 7.24
CA VAL A 58 -12.90 -5.56 6.73
C VAL A 58 -14.29 -6.14 6.53
N ILE A 59 -14.49 -7.43 6.83
CA ILE A 59 -15.77 -8.12 6.57
C ILE A 59 -16.91 -7.48 7.36
N GLU A 60 -16.67 -7.20 8.64
CA GLU A 60 -17.66 -6.60 9.53
C GLU A 60 -18.00 -5.17 9.09
N HIS A 61 -16.99 -4.35 8.81
CA HIS A 61 -17.21 -2.99 8.30
C HIS A 61 -18.00 -2.97 6.98
N SER A 62 -17.82 -3.99 6.14
CA SER A 62 -18.42 -4.03 4.80
C SER A 62 -19.83 -4.63 4.80
N PHE A 63 -20.12 -5.58 5.69
CA PHE A 63 -21.31 -6.43 5.63
C PHE A 63 -22.02 -6.67 6.97
N GLY A 64 -21.48 -6.18 8.10
CA GLY A 64 -22.02 -6.41 9.45
C GLY A 64 -23.30 -5.63 9.75
N GLU A 65 -23.52 -4.49 9.09
CA GLU A 65 -24.72 -3.66 9.21
C GLU A 65 -25.47 -3.61 7.87
N GLU A 66 -26.81 -3.61 7.92
CA GLU A 66 -27.69 -3.76 6.75
C GLU A 66 -27.49 -2.66 5.69
N HIS A 67 -27.45 -1.39 6.10
CA HIS A 67 -27.26 -0.26 5.19
C HIS A 67 -25.84 -0.22 4.63
N LEU A 68 -24.83 -0.53 5.44
CA LEU A 68 -23.44 -0.62 4.98
C LEU A 68 -23.25 -1.78 3.99
N CYS A 69 -23.86 -2.94 4.25
CA CYS A 69 -23.91 -4.07 3.33
C CYS A 69 -24.48 -3.66 1.98
N PHE A 70 -25.65 -2.99 1.98
CA PHE A 70 -26.27 -2.48 0.76
C PHE A 70 -25.34 -1.52 0.01
N ARG A 71 -24.74 -0.54 0.70
CA ARG A 71 -23.79 0.42 0.09
C ARG A 71 -22.52 -0.26 -0.45
N THR A 72 -22.07 -1.35 0.18
CA THR A 72 -20.95 -2.15 -0.30
C THR A 72 -21.31 -2.84 -1.62
N LEU A 73 -22.47 -3.49 -1.69
CA LEU A 73 -22.91 -4.12 -2.94
C LEU A 73 -23.11 -3.08 -4.05
N GLN A 74 -23.77 -1.95 -3.72
CA GLN A 74 -24.01 -0.85 -4.65
C GLN A 74 -22.71 -0.31 -5.28
N ARG A 75 -21.68 -0.03 -4.47
CA ARG A 75 -20.43 0.57 -4.99
C ARG A 75 -19.67 -0.40 -5.91
N PHE A 76 -19.64 -1.69 -5.59
CA PHE A 76 -19.00 -2.69 -6.44
C PHE A 76 -19.71 -2.80 -7.79
N THR A 77 -21.04 -2.87 -7.79
CA THR A 77 -21.83 -2.92 -9.03
C THR A 77 -21.66 -1.66 -9.86
N ALA A 78 -21.78 -0.48 -9.25
CA ALA A 78 -21.67 0.80 -9.96
C ALA A 78 -20.29 1.00 -10.58
N ALA A 79 -19.22 0.86 -9.79
CA ALA A 79 -17.86 1.11 -10.28
C ALA A 79 -17.43 0.10 -11.35
N THR A 80 -17.85 -1.17 -11.24
CA THR A 80 -17.60 -2.21 -12.26
C THR A 80 -18.28 -1.87 -13.58
N LEU A 81 -19.53 -1.40 -13.52
CA LEU A 81 -20.31 -1.02 -14.69
C LEU A 81 -19.72 0.23 -15.34
N GLU A 82 -19.47 1.28 -14.54
CA GLU A 82 -18.92 2.55 -15.02
C GLU A 82 -17.55 2.36 -15.67
N HIS A 83 -16.61 1.63 -15.03
CA HIS A 83 -15.28 1.39 -15.61
C HIS A 83 -15.33 0.80 -17.03
N GLY A 84 -16.29 -0.09 -17.28
CA GLY A 84 -16.48 -0.71 -18.59
C GLY A 84 -17.00 0.23 -19.69
N MET A 85 -17.59 1.37 -19.32
CA MET A 85 -18.18 2.35 -20.25
C MET A 85 -17.45 3.70 -20.24
N ASN A 86 -16.75 4.01 -19.16
CA ASN A 86 -16.04 5.25 -18.90
C ASN A 86 -14.64 4.92 -18.32
N PRO A 87 -13.71 4.40 -19.14
CA PRO A 87 -12.37 4.01 -18.67
C PRO A 87 -11.57 5.25 -18.23
N PRO A 88 -10.60 5.09 -17.30
CA PRO A 88 -9.78 6.20 -16.86
C PRO A 88 -8.83 6.69 -17.97
N VAL A 89 -8.32 7.90 -17.80
CA VAL A 89 -7.30 8.47 -18.69
C VAL A 89 -6.05 7.60 -18.76
N SER A 90 -5.53 7.42 -19.97
CA SER A 90 -4.23 6.78 -20.17
C SER A 90 -3.13 7.70 -19.60
N PRO A 91 -2.15 7.17 -18.85
CA PRO A 91 -1.06 8.00 -18.34
C PRO A 91 -0.20 8.55 -19.47
N LYS A 92 0.23 9.81 -19.32
CA LYS A 92 1.15 10.49 -20.24
C LYS A 92 2.51 9.75 -20.27
N PRO A 93 3.25 9.76 -21.39
CA PRO A 93 4.56 9.10 -21.49
C PRO A 93 5.55 9.50 -20.38
N GLU A 94 5.59 10.78 -20.03
CA GLU A 94 6.41 11.34 -18.97
C GLU A 94 6.04 10.80 -17.58
N TRP A 95 4.75 10.55 -17.30
CA TRP A 95 4.32 9.94 -16.04
C TRP A 95 4.76 8.49 -15.94
N ARG A 96 4.73 7.74 -17.05
CA ARG A 96 5.23 6.35 -17.10
C ARG A 96 6.74 6.31 -16.87
N ALA A 97 7.49 7.17 -17.56
CA ALA A 97 8.94 7.26 -17.42
C ALA A 97 9.34 7.63 -15.98
N LEU A 98 8.66 8.61 -15.38
CA LEU A 98 8.91 8.99 -13.99
C LEU A 98 8.65 7.84 -13.01
N LEU A 99 7.54 7.11 -13.17
CA LEU A 99 7.25 5.95 -12.32
C LEU A 99 8.25 4.80 -12.50
N ASP A 100 8.80 4.59 -13.70
CA ASP A 100 9.83 3.57 -13.92
C ASP A 100 11.13 3.88 -13.18
N ASP A 101 11.55 5.14 -13.24
CA ASP A 101 12.72 5.61 -12.49
C ASP A 101 12.47 5.51 -10.97
N MET A 102 11.32 5.99 -10.50
CA MET A 102 10.92 5.92 -9.09
C MET A 102 10.83 4.49 -8.58
N ALA A 103 10.29 3.55 -9.36
CA ALA A 103 10.15 2.15 -8.97
C ALA A 103 11.52 1.48 -8.75
N THR A 104 12.52 1.85 -9.54
CA THR A 104 13.90 1.36 -9.37
C THR A 104 14.47 1.83 -8.03
N VAL A 105 14.39 3.13 -7.74
CA VAL A 105 14.90 3.72 -6.49
C VAL A 105 14.16 3.21 -5.26
N ALA A 106 12.82 3.14 -5.31
CA ALA A 106 12.01 2.60 -4.22
C ALA A 106 12.38 1.14 -3.91
N THR A 107 12.57 0.33 -4.96
CA THR A 107 12.93 -1.07 -4.81
C THR A 107 14.33 -1.21 -4.20
N GLU A 108 15.27 -0.37 -4.61
CA GLU A 108 16.63 -0.37 -4.06
C GLU A 108 16.64 -0.02 -2.57
N GLU A 109 15.99 1.08 -2.15
CA GLU A 109 15.87 1.47 -0.74
C GLU A 109 15.14 0.41 0.09
N TYR A 110 14.02 -0.11 -0.41
CA TYR A 110 13.29 -1.18 0.28
C TYR A 110 14.19 -2.41 0.49
N ARG A 111 14.92 -2.84 -0.55
CA ARG A 111 15.74 -4.05 -0.47
C ARG A 111 17.02 -3.85 0.34
N SER A 112 17.59 -2.64 0.32
CA SER A 112 18.77 -2.33 1.15
C SER A 112 18.44 -2.50 2.63
N ILE A 113 17.27 -2.06 3.07
CA ILE A 113 16.81 -2.18 4.46
C ILE A 113 16.29 -3.59 4.78
N VAL A 114 15.43 -4.17 3.95
CA VAL A 114 14.70 -5.40 4.32
C VAL A 114 15.52 -6.68 4.07
N PHE A 115 16.43 -6.66 3.09
CA PHE A 115 17.16 -7.86 2.66
C PHE A 115 18.68 -7.74 2.78
N GLN A 116 19.26 -6.54 2.65
CA GLN A 116 20.70 -6.36 2.65
C GLN A 116 21.26 -5.97 4.03
N GLU A 117 20.50 -5.23 4.85
CA GLU A 117 20.87 -4.89 6.23
C GLU A 117 20.92 -6.16 7.09
N PRO A 118 22.12 -6.61 7.52
CA PRO A 118 22.29 -7.90 8.19
C PRO A 118 21.48 -8.03 9.48
N ARG A 119 21.27 -6.91 10.20
CA ARG A 119 20.57 -6.91 11.49
C ARG A 119 19.07 -6.62 11.38
N PHE A 120 18.53 -6.48 10.17
CA PHE A 120 17.11 -6.18 9.97
C PHE A 120 16.19 -7.22 10.62
N VAL A 121 16.49 -8.51 10.46
CA VAL A 121 15.66 -9.59 11.00
C VAL A 121 15.70 -9.62 12.54
N GLU A 122 16.85 -9.29 13.13
CA GLU A 122 17.02 -9.17 14.58
C GLU A 122 16.19 -8.02 15.13
N TYR A 123 16.30 -6.84 14.50
CA TYR A 123 15.48 -5.67 14.83
C TYR A 123 13.99 -5.97 14.68
N PHE A 124 13.56 -6.51 13.53
CA PHE A 124 12.15 -6.85 13.25
C PHE A 124 11.53 -7.75 14.32
N ARG A 125 12.24 -8.80 14.75
CA ARG A 125 11.75 -9.74 15.77
C ARG A 125 11.71 -9.15 17.17
N SER A 126 12.48 -8.10 17.42
CA SER A 126 12.53 -7.41 18.72
C SER A 126 11.51 -6.27 18.77
N ALA A 127 11.41 -5.49 17.70
CA ALA A 127 10.54 -4.32 17.60
C ALA A 127 9.08 -4.67 17.36
N THR A 128 8.76 -5.90 16.93
CA THR A 128 7.40 -6.33 16.59
C THR A 128 7.03 -7.67 17.26
N PRO A 129 5.73 -7.95 17.46
CA PRO A 129 5.29 -9.22 18.05
C PRO A 129 5.27 -10.39 17.04
N GLU A 130 6.11 -10.39 15.99
CA GLU A 130 6.09 -11.44 14.95
C GLU A 130 6.31 -12.83 15.52
N THR A 131 7.24 -12.96 16.46
CA THR A 131 7.61 -14.25 17.05
C THR A 131 6.46 -14.80 17.89
N GLU A 132 5.84 -13.95 18.70
CA GLU A 132 4.72 -14.28 19.58
C GLU A 132 3.49 -14.63 18.75
N TYR A 133 3.19 -13.86 17.70
CA TYR A 133 2.09 -14.16 16.77
C TYR A 133 2.20 -15.56 16.17
N GLY A 134 3.41 -16.00 15.82
CA GLY A 134 3.64 -17.36 15.31
C GLY A 134 3.55 -18.47 16.36
N ARG A 135 3.63 -18.14 17.65
CA ARG A 135 3.54 -19.09 18.78
C ARG A 135 2.15 -19.16 19.39
N MET A 136 1.37 -18.09 19.29
CA MET A 136 0.02 -18.00 19.85
C MET A 136 -1.02 -18.61 18.91
N ASN A 137 -2.15 -19.05 19.48
CA ASN A 137 -3.27 -19.64 18.74
C ASN A 137 -4.17 -18.56 18.12
N ILE A 138 -3.60 -17.65 17.33
CA ILE A 138 -4.29 -16.53 16.68
C ILE A 138 -4.45 -16.80 15.18
N GLY A 139 -3.38 -17.26 14.53
CA GLY A 139 -3.39 -17.59 13.10
C GLY A 139 -3.64 -19.08 12.84
N SER A 140 -4.48 -19.39 11.86
CA SER A 140 -4.73 -20.79 11.43
C SER A 140 -3.62 -21.40 10.57
N ARG A 141 -2.62 -20.61 10.19
CA ARG A 141 -1.55 -21.01 9.26
C ARG A 141 -0.18 -20.70 9.83
N PRO A 142 0.85 -21.53 9.52
CA PRO A 142 2.22 -21.23 9.89
C PRO A 142 2.68 -19.88 9.34
N SER A 143 3.36 -19.07 10.16
CA SER A 143 3.84 -17.74 9.79
C SER A 143 4.95 -17.77 8.73
N LYS A 144 5.73 -18.85 8.66
CA LYS A 144 6.88 -19.02 7.77
C LYS A 144 6.74 -20.26 6.88
N ARG A 145 7.38 -20.24 5.71
CA ARG A 145 7.48 -21.38 4.79
C ARG A 145 8.60 -22.36 5.18
N LYS A 146 9.70 -21.85 5.76
CA LYS A 146 10.86 -22.63 6.21
C LYS A 146 11.37 -22.08 7.55
N ALA A 147 11.67 -22.94 8.51
CA ALA A 147 12.25 -22.54 9.79
C ALA A 147 13.67 -21.97 9.59
N GLY A 148 13.98 -20.84 10.22
CA GLY A 148 15.31 -20.21 10.17
C GLY A 148 15.61 -19.32 8.95
N GLY A 149 14.67 -19.14 8.01
CA GLY A 149 14.86 -18.20 6.90
C GLY A 149 14.72 -16.73 7.31
N GLY A 150 15.30 -15.83 6.50
CA GLY A 150 15.07 -14.38 6.60
C GLY A 150 13.66 -13.97 6.19
N ILE A 151 13.46 -12.69 5.87
CA ILE A 151 12.14 -12.14 5.49
C ILE A 151 11.51 -12.88 4.30
N GLU A 152 12.31 -13.39 3.37
CA GLU A 152 11.83 -14.18 2.22
C GLU A 152 11.03 -15.44 2.59
N SER A 153 11.25 -15.97 3.80
CA SER A 153 10.52 -17.12 4.32
C SER A 153 9.20 -16.75 4.99
N LEU A 154 9.01 -15.47 5.34
CA LEU A 154 7.83 -14.95 6.02
C LEU A 154 6.66 -14.81 5.04
N ARG A 155 5.45 -15.13 5.49
CA ARG A 155 4.25 -14.90 4.69
C ARG A 155 3.81 -13.44 4.78
N ALA A 156 3.12 -12.96 3.74
CA ALA A 156 2.65 -11.58 3.67
C ALA A 156 1.72 -11.16 4.82
N ILE A 157 0.85 -12.06 5.34
CA ILE A 157 -0.03 -11.72 6.47
C ILE A 157 0.81 -11.41 7.73
N PRO A 158 1.66 -12.32 8.25
CA PRO A 158 2.54 -12.01 9.38
C PRO A 158 3.39 -10.75 9.18
N TRP A 159 3.87 -10.52 7.95
CA TRP A 159 4.66 -9.33 7.63
C TRP A 159 3.88 -8.04 7.87
N ILE A 160 2.71 -7.88 7.25
CA ILE A 160 1.87 -6.69 7.45
C ILE A 160 1.36 -6.61 8.90
N PHE A 161 0.89 -7.74 9.45
CA PHE A 161 0.31 -7.80 10.78
C PHE A 161 1.27 -7.30 11.86
N ALA A 162 2.51 -7.78 11.87
CA ALA A 162 3.50 -7.44 12.89
C ALA A 162 3.78 -5.93 12.96
N TRP A 163 3.95 -5.28 11.80
CA TRP A 163 4.18 -3.83 11.73
C TRP A 163 2.94 -2.98 11.96
N THR A 164 1.75 -3.53 11.71
CA THR A 164 0.49 -2.86 12.05
C THR A 164 0.28 -2.81 13.57
N GLN A 165 0.66 -3.86 14.31
CA GLN A 165 0.53 -3.88 15.77
C GLN A 165 1.35 -2.78 16.46
N THR A 166 2.51 -2.43 15.91
CA THR A 166 3.44 -1.44 16.48
C THR A 166 3.17 -0.02 15.98
N ARG A 167 2.08 0.17 15.23
CA ARG A 167 1.68 1.46 14.64
C ARG A 167 2.73 2.06 13.69
N PHE A 168 3.66 1.24 13.19
CA PHE A 168 4.75 1.73 12.36
C PHE A 168 4.52 1.51 10.86
N HIS A 169 3.79 0.46 10.49
CA HIS A 169 3.35 0.20 9.10
C HIS A 169 4.45 0.20 8.03
N LEU A 170 5.71 -0.07 8.41
CA LEU A 170 6.90 -0.11 7.55
C LEU A 170 6.67 -0.73 6.15
N PRO A 171 5.98 -1.89 6.01
CA PRO A 171 5.79 -2.53 4.71
C PRO A 171 5.02 -1.73 3.67
N VAL A 172 4.29 -0.70 4.09
CA VAL A 172 3.37 0.04 3.22
C VAL A 172 4.04 1.25 2.58
N TRP A 173 4.92 1.94 3.32
CA TRP A 173 5.50 3.22 2.91
C TRP A 173 6.99 3.14 2.57
N LEU A 174 7.71 2.10 3.02
CA LEU A 174 9.16 2.01 2.79
C LEU A 174 9.50 2.01 1.30
N GLY A 175 10.42 2.90 0.89
CA GLY A 175 10.82 3.12 -0.51
C GLY A 175 10.18 4.36 -1.15
N PHE A 176 9.03 4.83 -0.66
CA PHE A 176 8.38 6.02 -1.22
C PHE A 176 9.18 7.30 -0.94
N GLY A 177 9.78 7.43 0.25
CA GLY A 177 10.61 8.58 0.60
C GLY A 177 11.75 8.80 -0.40
N ALA A 178 12.59 7.79 -0.66
CA ALA A 178 13.66 7.91 -1.65
C ALA A 178 13.15 8.15 -3.06
N ALA A 179 12.06 7.48 -3.47
CA ALA A 179 11.50 7.67 -4.80
C ALA A 179 10.96 9.09 -5.01
N PHE A 180 10.28 9.68 -4.03
CA PHE A 180 9.80 11.05 -4.12
C PHE A 180 10.94 12.06 -4.11
N ARG A 181 11.95 11.90 -3.24
CA ARG A 181 13.16 12.74 -3.31
C ARG A 181 13.79 12.70 -4.70
N HIS A 182 14.05 11.50 -5.20
CA HIS A 182 14.65 11.30 -6.52
C HIS A 182 13.83 11.95 -7.65
N ALA A 183 12.50 11.84 -7.58
CA ALA A 183 11.62 12.49 -8.55
C ALA A 183 11.66 14.02 -8.42
N MET A 184 11.64 14.56 -7.20
CA MET A 184 11.63 16.01 -6.94
C MET A 184 12.96 16.71 -7.25
N ASP A 185 14.08 15.98 -7.25
CA ASP A 185 15.39 16.49 -7.67
C ASP A 185 15.47 16.78 -9.18
N LYS A 186 14.54 16.23 -9.97
CA LYS A 186 14.44 16.51 -11.41
C LYS A 186 13.74 17.86 -11.66
N PRO A 187 14.12 18.62 -12.71
CA PRO A 187 13.46 19.87 -13.06
C PRO A 187 11.94 19.66 -13.25
N GLY A 188 11.13 20.38 -12.47
CA GLY A 188 9.66 20.27 -12.52
C GLY A 188 9.07 19.01 -11.87
N GLY A 189 9.87 18.16 -11.22
CA GLY A 189 9.43 16.86 -10.71
C GLY A 189 8.26 16.92 -9.72
N LEU A 190 8.28 17.88 -8.79
CA LEU A 190 7.15 18.10 -7.87
C LEU A 190 5.86 18.50 -8.61
N ALA A 191 5.97 19.33 -9.65
CA ALA A 191 4.81 19.74 -10.44
C ALA A 191 4.22 18.54 -11.20
N THR A 192 5.06 17.68 -11.79
CA THR A 192 4.61 16.44 -12.43
C THR A 192 3.95 15.49 -11.44
N LEU A 193 4.50 15.32 -10.23
CA LEU A 193 3.89 14.46 -9.20
C LEU A 193 2.51 14.98 -8.75
N ARG A 194 2.36 16.29 -8.59
CA ARG A 194 1.07 16.93 -8.26
C ARG A 194 0.06 16.75 -9.39
N GLU A 195 0.49 16.99 -10.62
CA GLU A 195 -0.36 16.76 -11.80
C GLU A 195 -0.81 15.29 -11.89
N MET A 196 0.09 14.32 -11.62
CA MET A 196 -0.28 12.91 -11.54
C MET A 196 -1.31 12.64 -10.42
N TYR A 197 -1.20 13.30 -9.26
CA TYR A 197 -2.17 13.14 -8.18
C TYR A 197 -3.55 13.70 -8.54
N ASP A 198 -3.59 14.82 -9.27
CA ASP A 198 -4.84 15.46 -9.66
C ASP A 198 -5.51 14.79 -10.87
N GLU A 199 -4.73 14.38 -11.86
CA GLU A 199 -5.24 13.95 -13.16
C GLU A 199 -5.22 12.43 -13.36
N TRP A 200 -4.43 11.67 -12.59
CA TRP A 200 -4.27 10.23 -12.80
C TRP A 200 -4.88 9.39 -11.67
N PRO A 201 -6.07 8.77 -11.87
CA PRO A 201 -6.76 8.03 -10.82
C PRO A 201 -5.93 6.93 -10.16
N PHE A 202 -5.06 6.24 -10.93
CA PHE A 202 -4.18 5.21 -10.39
C PHE A 202 -3.19 5.77 -9.37
N PHE A 203 -2.59 6.92 -9.68
CA PHE A 203 -1.62 7.55 -8.79
C PHE A 203 -2.33 8.12 -7.56
N ARG A 204 -3.45 8.82 -7.75
CA ARG A 204 -4.31 9.33 -6.67
C ARG A 204 -4.64 8.26 -5.62
N VAL A 205 -5.27 7.15 -6.03
CA VAL A 205 -5.67 6.10 -5.06
C VAL A 205 -4.48 5.42 -4.38
N THR A 206 -3.29 5.46 -5.00
CA THR A 206 -2.07 4.93 -4.40
C THR A 206 -1.58 5.85 -3.29
N ILE A 207 -1.59 7.17 -3.52
CA ILE A 207 -1.23 8.18 -2.52
C ILE A 207 -2.27 8.23 -1.39
N ASP A 208 -3.57 8.21 -1.70
CA ASP A 208 -4.64 8.20 -0.69
C ASP A 208 -4.52 6.99 0.26
N LEU A 209 -4.08 5.83 -0.26
CA LEU A 209 -3.82 4.65 0.57
C LEU A 209 -2.63 4.85 1.51
N LEU A 210 -1.56 5.51 1.05
CA LEU A 210 -0.42 5.85 1.89
C LEU A 210 -0.85 6.80 3.00
N GLU A 211 -1.57 7.87 2.65
CA GLU A 211 -2.04 8.89 3.58
C GLU A 211 -2.94 8.30 4.67
N MET A 212 -3.88 7.43 4.32
CA MET A 212 -4.70 6.68 5.28
C MET A 212 -3.87 5.78 6.21
N VAL A 213 -2.77 5.21 5.72
CA VAL A 213 -1.90 4.37 6.54
C VAL A 213 -1.03 5.21 7.48
N PHE A 214 -0.57 6.39 7.04
CA PHE A 214 0.08 7.36 7.90
C PHE A 214 -0.87 7.85 9.01
N ALA A 215 -2.14 8.12 8.70
CA ALA A 215 -3.15 8.51 9.69
C ALA A 215 -3.41 7.41 10.76
N LYS A 216 -3.10 6.15 10.44
CA LYS A 216 -3.16 5.02 11.39
C LYS A 216 -1.84 4.75 12.10
N GLY A 217 -0.76 5.43 11.72
CA GLY A 217 0.56 5.29 12.28
C GLY A 217 0.79 6.19 13.48
N ASP A 218 1.78 5.83 14.30
CA ASP A 218 2.24 6.63 15.43
C ASP A 218 3.72 6.30 15.69
N PRO A 219 4.66 7.16 15.24
CA PRO A 219 6.09 6.91 15.44
C PRO A 219 6.50 7.01 16.92
N GLY A 220 5.72 7.66 17.78
CA GLY A 220 5.93 7.70 19.23
C GLY A 220 5.63 6.36 19.90
N ILE A 221 4.53 5.70 19.50
CA ILE A 221 4.25 4.32 19.93
C ILE A 221 5.34 3.37 19.41
N ALA A 222 5.75 3.49 18.14
CA ALA A 222 6.83 2.66 17.60
C ALA A 222 8.15 2.84 18.39
N ALA A 223 8.49 4.09 18.78
CA ALA A 223 9.65 4.36 19.63
C ALA A 223 9.54 3.74 21.03
N LEU A 224 8.33 3.62 21.58
CA LEU A 224 8.11 2.95 22.86
C LEU A 224 8.40 1.44 22.77
N TYR A 225 7.98 0.78 21.68
CA TYR A 225 8.34 -0.62 21.42
C TYR A 225 9.86 -0.80 21.38
N ASP A 226 10.56 0.07 20.64
CA ASP A 226 12.02 0.03 20.58
C ASP A 226 12.67 0.17 21.94
N LYS A 227 12.27 1.18 22.71
CA LYS A 227 12.83 1.46 24.04
C LYS A 227 12.68 0.29 25.02
N LEU A 228 11.58 -0.47 24.91
CA LEU A 228 11.25 -1.54 25.84
C LEU A 228 11.76 -2.92 25.40
N LEU A 229 11.82 -3.18 24.09
CA LEU A 229 12.01 -4.54 23.56
C LEU A 229 13.28 -4.70 22.71
N VAL A 230 13.78 -3.61 22.12
CA VAL A 230 14.91 -3.67 21.19
C VAL A 230 16.23 -3.48 21.95
N PRO A 231 17.27 -4.31 21.68
CA PRO A 231 18.62 -4.09 22.19
C PRO A 231 19.12 -2.66 21.92
N GLN A 232 19.80 -2.04 22.89
CA GLN A 232 20.22 -0.63 22.81
C GLN A 232 21.13 -0.33 21.61
N ASP A 233 21.94 -1.29 21.18
CA ASP A 233 22.82 -1.18 20.03
C ASP A 233 22.07 -1.16 18.68
N LEU A 234 20.78 -1.49 18.66
CA LEU A 234 19.88 -1.37 17.49
C LEU A 234 18.99 -0.12 17.51
N TRP A 235 19.00 0.67 18.59
CA TRP A 235 18.19 1.90 18.67
C TRP A 235 18.50 2.91 17.55
N PRO A 236 19.78 3.16 17.16
CA PRO A 236 20.06 4.07 16.06
C PRO A 236 19.43 3.64 14.74
N PHE A 237 19.30 2.33 14.50
CA PHE A 237 18.63 1.82 13.32
C PHE A 237 17.12 2.09 13.35
N GLY A 238 16.48 1.89 14.50
CA GLY A 238 15.06 2.24 14.67
C GLY A 238 14.79 3.75 14.56
N GLU A 239 15.70 4.58 15.06
CA GLU A 239 15.66 6.05 14.88
C GLU A 239 15.77 6.43 13.40
N GLN A 240 16.67 5.81 12.65
CA GLN A 240 16.79 6.01 11.20
C GLN A 240 15.50 5.66 10.47
N LEU A 241 14.84 4.55 10.81
CA LEU A 241 13.57 4.17 10.21
C LEU A 241 12.46 5.17 10.54
N ARG A 242 12.40 5.68 11.78
CA ARG A 242 11.42 6.71 12.16
C ARG A 242 11.68 8.05 11.49
N ALA A 243 12.93 8.41 11.26
CA ALA A 243 13.27 9.59 10.45
C ALA A 243 12.77 9.42 9.00
N ASN A 244 12.95 8.23 8.41
CA ASN A 244 12.43 7.92 7.07
C ASN A 244 10.89 7.95 7.03
N TYR A 245 10.22 7.47 8.08
CA TYR A 245 8.76 7.58 8.23
C TYR A 245 8.30 9.04 8.14
N ALA A 246 8.85 9.92 8.98
CA ALA A 246 8.45 11.33 9.05
C ALA A 246 8.75 12.09 7.75
N GLU A 247 9.87 11.76 7.12
CA GLU A 247 10.24 12.33 5.83
C GLU A 247 9.29 11.87 4.72
N THR A 248 8.97 10.58 4.67
CA THR A 248 8.04 10.02 3.68
C THR A 248 6.65 10.62 3.84
N GLU A 249 6.16 10.77 5.07
CA GLU A 249 4.89 11.43 5.39
C GLU A 249 4.86 12.88 4.85
N SER A 250 5.90 13.66 5.12
CA SER A 250 6.01 15.04 4.62
C SER A 250 6.03 15.10 3.09
N LEU A 251 6.71 14.17 2.43
CA LEU A 251 6.76 14.11 0.96
C LEU A 251 5.42 13.70 0.35
N VAL A 252 4.69 12.78 0.99
CA VAL A 252 3.32 12.40 0.59
C VAL A 252 2.39 13.62 0.64
N LEU A 253 2.39 14.37 1.74
CA LEU A 253 1.59 15.60 1.87
C LEU A 253 1.95 16.65 0.81
N LYS A 254 3.25 16.82 0.50
CA LYS A 254 3.69 17.74 -0.57
C LYS A 254 3.18 17.34 -1.95
N VAL A 255 3.16 16.04 -2.25
CA VAL A 255 2.65 15.48 -3.51
C VAL A 255 1.13 15.63 -3.60
N ALA A 256 0.41 15.35 -2.52
CA ALA A 256 -1.04 15.49 -2.46
C ALA A 256 -1.49 16.98 -2.42
N GLY A 257 -0.60 17.88 -1.99
CA GLY A 257 -0.94 19.29 -1.81
C GLY A 257 -1.73 19.56 -0.53
N HIS A 258 -1.66 18.68 0.46
CA HIS A 258 -2.35 18.80 1.74
C HIS A 258 -1.43 19.40 2.82
N GLU A 259 -2.00 20.12 3.78
CA GLU A 259 -1.34 20.59 4.99
C GLU A 259 -1.33 19.51 6.09
N ASP A 260 -2.42 18.73 6.18
CA ASP A 260 -2.59 17.66 7.18
C ASP A 260 -3.06 16.34 6.56
N LEU A 261 -2.72 15.20 7.17
CA LEU A 261 -3.15 13.87 6.71
C LEU A 261 -4.68 13.74 6.62
N LEU A 262 -5.18 13.23 5.50
CA LEU A 262 -6.61 13.06 5.19
C LEU A 262 -7.38 14.38 5.06
N GLU A 263 -6.76 15.44 4.56
CA GLU A 263 -7.42 16.76 4.41
C GLU A 263 -8.64 16.69 3.49
N SER A 264 -8.55 15.87 2.45
CA SER A 264 -9.65 15.63 1.52
C SER A 264 -10.73 14.66 2.02
N ASP A 265 -10.52 13.99 3.17
CA ASP A 265 -11.47 13.04 3.75
C ASP A 265 -11.66 13.24 5.28
N PRO A 266 -12.35 14.32 5.69
CA PRO A 266 -12.57 14.62 7.11
C PRO A 266 -13.44 13.58 7.82
N TYR A 267 -14.25 12.81 7.09
CA TYR A 267 -15.08 11.75 7.67
C TYR A 267 -14.25 10.52 8.03
N LEU A 268 -13.25 10.17 7.22
CA LEU A 268 -12.30 9.12 7.54
C LEU A 268 -11.33 9.53 8.66
N ARG A 269 -11.03 10.83 8.76
CA ARG A 269 -10.16 11.40 9.81
C ARG A 269 -10.83 11.38 11.20
N GLN A 270 -12.15 11.62 11.27
CA GLN A 270 -12.94 11.68 12.51
C GLN A 270 -13.06 10.30 13.19
#